data_AF-A0A3M1VFJ1-F1
#
_entry.id   AF-A0A3M1VFJ1-F1
#
_cell.length_a   1.000
_cell.length_b   1.000
_cell.length_c   1.000
_cell.angle_alpha   90.00
_cell.angle_beta   90.00
_cell.angle_gamma   90.00
#
_symmetry.space_group_name_H-M   'P 1'
#
loop_
_entity.id
_entity.type
_entity.pdbx_description
1 polymer ?
#
loop_
_entity_poly.entity_id
_entity_poly.type
_entity_poly.pdbx_seq_one_letter_code
_entity_poly.pdbx_strand_id
1 'polypeptide(L)' 'MTPLTILKAAVTELEKRNVEYCLIGGHAASLYRISERVTKDVDFAILTTSEETAKKTAGEIIQALDFKPVSGFVATG' A
#
# COMPACT_ATOMS: atom_id res chain seq x y z
N MET A 1 -6.99 -8.18 10.66
CA MET A 1 -5.51 -8.22 10.56
C MET A 1 -4.94 -7.01 11.28
N THR A 2 -3.74 -7.11 11.85
CA THR A 2 -3.02 -5.91 12.33
C THR A 2 -2.40 -5.17 11.15
N PRO A 3 -2.04 -3.88 11.27
CA PRO A 3 -1.33 -3.14 10.22
C PRO A 3 -0.05 -3.85 9.78
N LEU A 4 0.69 -4.44 10.71
CA LEU A 4 1.90 -5.22 10.40
C LEU A 4 1.60 -6.49 9.57
N THR A 5 0.49 -7.17 9.83
CA THR A 5 0.07 -8.32 9.01
C THR A 5 -0.33 -7.88 7.60
N ILE A 6 -1.06 -6.76 7.48
CA ILE A 6 -1.44 -6.18 6.18
C ILE A 6 -0.20 -5.77 5.39
N LEU A 7 0.74 -5.08 6.04
CA LEU A 7 2.01 -4.66 5.46
C LEU A 7 2.78 -5.86 4.87
N LYS A 8 2.95 -6.93 5.65
CA LYS A 8 3.65 -8.15 5.19
C LYS A 8 2.96 -8.81 4.00
N ALA A 9 1.63 -8.91 4.05
CA ALA A 9 0.87 -9.53 2.97
C ALA A 9 0.92 -8.68 1.69
N ALA A 10 0.78 -7.36 1.80
CA ALA A 10 0.88 -6.43 0.67
C ALA A 10 2.26 -6.47 0.01
N VAL A 11 3.35 -6.44 0.82
CA VAL A 11 4.73 -6.59 0.30
C VAL A 11 4.89 -7.92 -0.45
N THR A 12 4.36 -9.02 0.10
CA THR A 12 4.45 -10.34 -0.55
C THR A 12 3.79 -10.33 -1.93
N GLU A 13 2.61 -9.73 -2.06
CA GLU A 13 1.91 -9.65 -3.35
C GLU A 13 2.60 -8.68 -4.34
N LEU A 14 3.15 -7.56 -3.85
CA LEU A 14 3.91 -6.61 -4.67
C LEU A 14 5.17 -7.26 -5.26
N GLU A 15 5.96 -7.94 -4.42
CA GLU A 15 7.19 -8.67 -4.83
C GLU A 15 6.86 -9.80 -5.81
N LYS A 16 5.84 -10.62 -5.53
CA LYS A 16 5.40 -11.73 -6.41
C LYS A 16 5.03 -11.25 -7.80
N ARG A 17 4.53 -10.02 -7.94
CA ARG A 17 4.09 -9.41 -9.20
C ARG A 17 5.18 -8.60 -9.89
N ASN A 18 6.39 -8.51 -9.32
CA ASN A 18 7.48 -7.65 -9.78
C ASN A 18 7.03 -6.19 -9.99
N VAL A 19 6.22 -5.66 -9.07
CA VAL A 19 5.79 -4.27 -9.10
C VAL A 19 6.86 -3.44 -8.39
N GLU A 20 7.32 -2.36 -9.00
CA GLU A 20 8.13 -1.37 -8.27
C GLU A 20 7.23 -0.53 -7.35
N TYR A 21 7.62 -0.40 -6.08
CA TYR A 21 6.82 0.29 -5.08
C TYR A 21 7.70 1.00 -4.05
N CYS A 22 7.07 1.92 -3.32
CA CYS A 22 7.64 2.56 -2.14
C CYS A 22 6.61 2.53 -1.01
N LEU A 23 7.05 2.17 0.19
CA LEU A 23 6.26 2.37 1.40
C LEU A 23 6.23 3.86 1.71
N ILE A 24 5.04 4.43 1.88
CA ILE A 24 4.85 5.85 2.19
C ILE A 24 4.04 6.03 3.49
N GLY A 25 3.70 7.27 3.82
CA GLY A 25 2.83 7.58 4.95
C GLY A 25 3.45 7.30 6.32
N GLY A 26 2.61 6.95 7.29
CA GLY A 26 3.03 6.90 8.69
C GLY A 26 3.91 5.70 9.04
N HIS A 27 3.75 4.55 8.36
CA HIS A 27 4.66 3.41 8.54
C HIS A 27 6.05 3.71 7.97
N ALA A 28 6.15 4.34 6.80
CA ALA A 28 7.43 4.78 6.25
C ALA A 28 8.14 5.76 7.18
N ALA A 29 7.41 6.74 7.73
CA ALA A 29 7.97 7.69 8.69
C ALA A 29 8.43 7.03 10.00
N SER A 30 7.86 5.87 10.36
CA SER A 30 8.21 5.12 11.56
C SER A 30 9.55 4.40 11.45
N LEU A 31 10.02 4.09 10.23
CA LEU A 31 11.34 3.48 10.00
C LEU A 31 12.50 4.38 10.47
N TYR A 32 12.27 5.69 10.58
CA TYR A 32 13.27 6.68 10.98
C TYR A 32 13.07 7.20 12.40
N ARG A 33 12.24 6.54 13.21
CA ARG A 33 11.87 6.96 14.57
C ARG A 33 12.27 5.91 15.61
N ILE A 34 12.49 6.36 16.84
CA ILE A 34 12.77 5.51 18.00
C ILE A 34 11.55 4.65 18.39
N SER A 35 10.34 5.16 18.13
CA SER A 35 9.07 4.48 18.39
C SER A 35 8.13 4.63 17.20
N GLU A 36 7.37 3.58 16.90
CA GLU A 36 6.40 3.56 15.81
C GLU A 36 5.29 4.60 16.05
N ARG A 37 4.91 5.32 14.98
CA ARG A 37 3.71 6.16 15.00
C ARG A 37 2.51 5.22 14.93
N VAL A 38 1.53 5.40 15.82
CA VAL A 38 0.27 4.67 15.72
C VAL A 38 -0.45 5.08 14.43
N THR A 39 -0.43 4.19 13.44
CA THR A 39 -1.21 4.29 12.20
C THR A 39 -2.24 3.17 12.16
N LYS A 40 -3.34 3.37 11.44
CA LYS A 40 -4.39 2.36 11.28
C LYS A 40 -4.36 1.71 9.89
N ASP A 41 -3.54 2.27 9.01
CA ASP A 41 -3.44 2.06 7.59
C ASP A 41 -1.99 1.82 7.17
N VAL A 42 -1.84 1.25 5.97
CA VAL A 42 -0.57 1.02 5.29
C VAL A 42 -0.67 1.63 3.90
N ASP A 43 0.26 2.54 3.59
CA ASP A 43 0.23 3.30 2.34
C ASP A 43 1.39 2.87 1.43
N PHE A 44 1.08 2.60 0.16
CA PHE A 44 2.07 2.31 -0.87
C PHE A 44 1.90 3.25 -2.05
N ALA A 45 3.01 3.75 -2.57
CA ALA A 45 3.10 4.26 -3.93
C ALA A 45 3.59 3.13 -4.83
N ILE A 46 2.92 2.90 -5.96
CA ILE A 46 3.35 1.95 -6.99
C ILE A 46 3.81 2.72 -8.23
N LEU A 47 4.90 2.28 -8.85
CA LEU A 47 5.41 2.85 -10.08
C LEU A 47 4.74 2.15 -11.26
N THR A 48 4.02 2.92 -12.08
CA THR A 48 3.39 2.41 -13.30
C THR A 48 3.55 3.40 -14.43
N THR A 49 3.30 2.94 -15.66
CA THR A 49 3.37 3.76 -16.88
C THR A 49 2.09 4.55 -17.15
N SER A 50 0.98 4.22 -16.48
CA SER A 50 -0.30 4.91 -16.63
C SER A 50 -1.18 4.79 -15.38
N GLU A 51 -2.13 5.72 -15.24
CA GLU A 51 -3.14 5.70 -14.17
C GLU A 51 -4.05 4.46 -14.25
N GLU A 52 -4.41 4.03 -15.46
CA GLU A 52 -5.23 2.82 -15.66
C GLU A 52 -4.51 1.57 -15.14
N THR A 53 -3.22 1.43 -15.47
CA THR A 53 -2.37 0.35 -14.96
C THR A 53 -2.24 0.43 -13.43
N ALA A 54 -2.07 1.64 -12.87
CA ALA A 54 -2.02 1.82 -11.42
C ALA A 54 -3.29 1.33 -10.73
N LYS A 55 -4.47 1.75 -11.21
CA LYS A 55 -5.76 1.34 -10.65
C LYS A 55 -5.96 -0.17 -10.75
N LYS A 56 -5.63 -0.76 -11.90
CA LYS A 56 -5.73 -2.21 -12.10
C LYS A 56 -4.82 -2.98 -11.15
N THR A 57 -3.52 -2.65 -11.12
CA THR A 57 -2.53 -3.32 -10.27
C THR A 57 -2.89 -3.19 -8.78
N ALA A 58 -3.23 -1.99 -8.33
CA ALA A 58 -3.66 -1.76 -6.95
C ALA A 58 -4.93 -2.58 -6.61
N GLY A 59 -5.91 -2.60 -7.52
CA GLY A 59 -7.13 -3.38 -7.34
C GLY A 59 -6.88 -4.88 -7.22
N GLU A 60 -6.01 -5.44 -8.06
CA GLU A 60 -5.66 -6.86 -8.02
C GLU A 60 -4.89 -7.24 -6.74
N ILE A 61 -4.02 -6.37 -6.24
CA ILE A 61 -3.31 -6.57 -4.96
C ILE A 61 -4.31 -6.54 -3.81
N ILE A 62 -5.19 -5.54 -3.75
CA ILE A 62 -6.21 -5.42 -2.69
C ILE A 62 -7.13 -6.65 -2.69
N GLN A 63 -7.54 -7.14 -3.87
CA GLN A 63 -8.32 -8.38 -3.98
C GLN A 63 -7.55 -9.61 -3.51
N ALA A 64 -6.26 -9.73 -3.82
CA ALA A 64 -5.42 -10.84 -3.38
C ALA A 64 -5.21 -10.88 -1.86
N LEU A 65 -5.47 -9.77 -1.18
CA LEU A 65 -5.47 -9.64 0.28
C LEU A 65 -6.85 -9.89 0.92
N ASP A 66 -7.81 -10.42 0.14
CA ASP A 66 -9.22 -10.66 0.54
C ASP A 66 -9.98 -9.37 0.93
N PHE A 67 -9.60 -8.23 0.36
CA PHE A 67 -10.31 -6.97 0.53
C PHE A 67 -11.05 -6.55 -0.75
N LYS A 68 -12.05 -5.68 -0.59
CA LYS A 68 -12.77 -5.08 -1.71
C LYS A 68 -12.04 -3.80 -2.16
N PRO A 69 -11.58 -3.71 -3.43
CA PRO A 69 -11.01 -2.47 -3.94
C PRO A 69 -12.03 -1.34 -3.95
N VAL A 70 -11.61 -0.18 -3.47
CA VAL A 70 -12.38 1.05 -3.54
C VAL A 70 -11.48 2.12 -4.12
N SER A 71 -11.94 2.78 -5.19
CA SER A 71 -11.28 3.97 -5.73
C SER A 71 -11.91 5.20 -5.10
N GLY A 72 -11.07 6.07 -4.56
CA GLY A 72 -11.46 7.36 -4.00
C GLY A 72 -10.38 8.39 -4.28
N PHE A 73 -10.76 9.67 -4.22
CA PHE A 73 -9.82 10.77 -4.30
C PHE A 73 -9.71 11.39 -2.91
N VAL A 74 -8.49 11.50 -2.38
CA VAL A 74 -8.26 12.28 -1.17
C VAL A 74 -8.05 13.71 -1.64
N ALA A 75 -9.06 14.56 -1.47
CA ALA A 75 -8.91 15.98 -1.71
C ALA A 75 -7.93 16.54 -0.67
N THR A 76 -6.73 16.91 -1.11
CA THR A 76 -5.81 17.70 -0.29
C THR A 76 -6.29 19.14 -0.35
N GLY A 77 -7.06 19.55 0.68
CA GLY A 77 -7.37 20.96 0.93
C GLY A 77 -6.19 21.71 1.54
#